data_AF-A0A7C9GJ83-F1
#
_entry.id   AF-A0A7C9GJ83-F1
#
_cell.length_a   1.000
_cell.length_b   1.000
_cell.length_c   1.000
_cell.angle_alpha   90.00
_cell.angle_beta   90.00
_cell.angle_gamma   90.00
#
_symmetry.space_group_name_H-M   'P 1'
#
loop_
_entity.id
_entity.type
_entity.pdbx_description
1 polymer ?
#
loop_
_entity_poly.entity_id
_entity_poly.type
_entity_poly.pdbx_seq_one_letter_code
_entity_poly.pdbx_strand_id
1 'polypeptide(L)'
;MAKKITTFTIERTDNRFYANGRHQSMVKISVLKQEYNGNNWVKIALSDAEKRSIQVAALSDSLSYDQLKMPSGWTTTDTRGRYVFGLLNGAYNASFDEPVTDHAGDCCTNENHQQNEQSANVKSVPEIIYRYVSSGKTGIEQLMAKMTFEDTTGKRTLTTNMSVGDDVFDSKISLEAIVPYAINANQLHESINKLSDKEENPTKSDTHHQTINLYTWTLPYNLRIFEGNDRTVNRIYALGKDSSNERFLTRGRVFKRGTSSVNARDNVNGGCVIDHSYSVTIPDTQLAAEVLQVTGCSWTSSHHDQGYEVSIIDNYGCQHKFKISSFNTGRELRITRI
;
A
#
# COMPACT_ATOMS: atom_id res chain seq x y z
N MET A 1 -30.60 17.11 33.40
CA MET A 1 -31.56 17.23 32.29
C MET A 1 -31.52 15.94 31.50
N ALA A 2 -32.66 15.48 30.96
CA ALA A 2 -32.73 14.20 30.26
C ALA A 2 -31.97 14.26 28.94
N LYS A 3 -31.19 13.22 28.63
CA LYS A 3 -30.37 13.09 27.41
C LYS A 3 -30.72 11.80 26.68
N LYS A 4 -30.65 11.80 25.35
CA LYS A 4 -30.84 10.59 24.53
C LYS A 4 -30.00 10.62 23.25
N ILE A 5 -29.80 9.44 22.67
CA ILE A 5 -29.32 9.28 21.30
C ILE A 5 -30.54 9.00 20.41
N THR A 6 -30.67 9.74 19.30
CA THR A 6 -31.79 9.59 18.35
C THR A 6 -31.37 9.07 16.99
N THR A 7 -30.07 9.09 16.72
CA THR A 7 -29.49 8.45 15.54
C THR A 7 -28.22 7.78 16.01
N PHE A 8 -28.09 6.50 15.71
CA PHE A 8 -26.85 5.77 15.83
C PHE A 8 -26.76 4.79 14.67
N THR A 9 -25.97 5.12 13.66
CA THR A 9 -25.87 4.33 12.43
C THR A 9 -24.41 4.08 12.07
N ILE A 10 -24.20 2.99 11.34
CA ILE A 10 -22.91 2.59 10.80
C ILE A 10 -23.06 2.34 9.29
N GLU A 11 -22.18 2.94 8.51
CA GLU A 11 -22.15 2.88 7.05
C GLU A 11 -20.75 2.51 6.60
N ARG A 12 -20.63 1.78 5.48
CA ARG A 12 -19.34 1.44 4.86
C ARG A 12 -19.21 2.18 3.53
N THR A 13 -17.99 2.62 3.19
CA THR A 13 -17.75 3.18 1.84
C THR A 13 -17.60 2.10 0.80
N ASP A 14 -16.93 1.00 1.16
CA ASP A 14 -16.63 -0.13 0.29
C ASP A 14 -17.06 -1.43 0.96
N ASN A 15 -17.52 -2.42 0.19
CA ASN A 15 -17.82 -3.75 0.72
C ASN A 15 -16.59 -4.63 0.88
N ARG A 16 -15.51 -4.37 0.12
CA ARG A 16 -14.39 -5.28 -0.02
C ARG A 16 -13.04 -4.58 0.14
N PHE A 17 -12.09 -5.26 0.75
CA PHE A 17 -10.70 -4.82 0.88
C PHE A 17 -9.75 -6.04 0.98
N TYR A 18 -8.45 -5.81 0.81
CA TYR A 18 -7.45 -6.89 0.84
C TYR A 18 -7.09 -7.31 2.27
N ALA A 19 -7.10 -8.62 2.53
CA ALA A 19 -6.74 -9.23 3.80
C ALA A 19 -5.21 -9.30 4.01
N ASN A 20 -4.51 -8.17 3.96
CA ASN A 20 -3.05 -8.07 4.12
C ASN A 20 -2.62 -7.39 5.43
N GLY A 21 -3.58 -7.06 6.31
CA GLY A 21 -3.36 -6.34 7.57
C GLY A 21 -2.94 -4.87 7.43
N ARG A 22 -2.83 -4.36 6.20
CA ARG A 22 -2.35 -3.01 5.85
C ARG A 22 -3.45 -2.17 5.21
N HIS A 23 -4.19 -2.78 4.27
CA HIS A 23 -5.30 -2.17 3.56
C HIS A 23 -6.50 -2.03 4.51
N GLN A 24 -7.10 -0.85 4.48
CA GLN A 24 -8.21 -0.48 5.33
C GLN A 24 -9.48 -0.22 4.51
N SER A 25 -10.63 -0.54 5.09
CA SER A 25 -11.94 -0.08 4.64
C SER A 25 -12.44 1.01 5.59
N MET A 26 -12.96 2.10 5.03
CA MET A 26 -13.50 3.21 5.83
C MET A 26 -14.95 2.94 6.23
N VAL A 27 -15.22 3.13 7.51
CA VAL A 27 -16.53 3.03 8.13
C VAL A 27 -16.90 4.38 8.71
N LYS A 28 -18.12 4.81 8.41
CA LYS A 28 -18.71 6.05 8.87
C LYS A 28 -19.76 5.74 9.94
N ILE A 29 -19.62 6.35 11.11
CA ILE A 29 -20.55 6.19 12.22
C ILE A 29 -21.22 7.53 12.47
N SER A 30 -22.55 7.58 12.39
CA SER A 30 -23.33 8.81 12.59
C SER A 30 -24.09 8.76 13.90
N VAL A 31 -23.88 9.75 14.77
CA VAL A 31 -24.47 9.82 16.11
C VAL A 31 -25.16 11.16 16.33
N LEU A 32 -26.43 11.15 16.75
CA LEU A 32 -27.17 12.37 17.11
C LEU A 32 -27.60 12.32 18.58
N LYS A 33 -26.93 13.13 19.40
CA LYS A 33 -27.25 13.32 20.82
C LYS A 33 -28.16 14.53 21.02
N GLN A 34 -29.16 14.37 21.87
CA GLN A 34 -30.09 15.44 22.24
C GLN A 34 -30.27 15.54 23.76
N GLU A 35 -30.56 16.75 24.22
CA GLU A 35 -30.93 17.05 25.61
C GLU A 35 -32.30 17.74 25.64
N TYR A 36 -33.10 17.41 26.65
CA TYR A 36 -34.38 18.05 26.87
C TYR A 36 -34.20 19.33 27.69
N ASN A 37 -34.50 20.47 27.10
CA ASN A 37 -34.32 21.78 27.73
C ASN A 37 -35.56 22.30 28.48
N GLY A 38 -36.58 21.45 28.68
CA GLY A 38 -37.85 21.81 29.31
C GLY A 38 -39.01 21.94 28.33
N ASN A 39 -38.75 22.33 27.08
CA ASN A 39 -39.77 22.51 26.04
C ASN A 39 -39.54 21.62 24.82
N ASN A 40 -38.29 21.46 24.39
CA ASN A 40 -37.91 20.75 23.17
C ASN A 40 -36.65 19.90 23.39
N TRP A 41 -36.50 18.89 22.53
CA TRP A 41 -35.23 18.17 22.37
C TRP A 41 -34.29 18.97 21.48
N VAL A 42 -33.18 19.43 22.04
CA VAL A 42 -32.16 20.20 21.31
C VAL A 42 -30.92 19.35 21.10
N LYS A 43 -30.29 19.48 19.93
CA LYS A 43 -29.01 18.82 19.64
C LYS A 43 -27.96 19.34 20.63
N ILE A 44 -27.18 18.43 21.18
CA ILE A 44 -25.97 18.74 21.93
C ILE A 44 -24.79 17.93 21.39
N ALA A 45 -23.57 18.42 21.59
CA ALA A 45 -22.38 17.70 21.17
C ALA A 45 -22.14 16.45 22.05
N LEU A 46 -21.57 15.42 21.43
CA LEU A 46 -20.91 14.33 22.14
C LEU A 46 -19.72 14.87 22.93
N SER A 47 -19.57 14.39 24.15
CA SER A 47 -18.35 14.64 24.94
C SER A 47 -17.15 13.91 24.35
N ASP A 48 -15.94 14.37 24.67
CA ASP A 48 -14.71 13.70 24.22
C ASP A 48 -14.57 12.27 24.73
N ALA A 49 -15.15 11.96 25.90
CA ALA A 49 -15.19 10.61 26.43
C ALA A 49 -16.11 9.71 25.58
N GLU A 50 -17.28 10.21 25.19
CA GLU A 50 -18.20 9.50 24.30
C GLU A 50 -17.57 9.29 22.92
N LYS A 51 -16.97 10.32 22.33
CA LYS A 51 -16.28 10.23 21.01
C LYS A 51 -15.17 9.18 21.01
N ARG A 52 -14.35 9.12 22.07
CA ARG A 52 -13.28 8.13 22.23
C ARG A 52 -13.80 6.71 22.46
N SER A 53 -15.00 6.57 23.04
CA SER A 53 -15.64 5.26 23.23
C SER A 53 -16.30 4.69 21.96
N ILE A 54 -16.44 5.49 20.90
CA ILE A 54 -17.04 4.98 19.66
C ILE A 54 -16.06 4.03 18.97
N GLN A 55 -16.46 2.77 18.83
CA GLN A 55 -15.65 1.72 18.20
C GLN A 55 -16.51 0.82 17.30
N VAL A 56 -15.87 0.12 16.38
CA VAL A 56 -16.49 -0.96 15.60
C VAL A 56 -16.30 -2.27 16.36
N ALA A 57 -17.30 -3.14 16.34
CA ALA A 57 -17.27 -4.46 16.94
C ALA A 57 -18.00 -5.50 16.05
N ALA A 58 -17.78 -6.78 16.33
CA ALA A 58 -18.57 -7.85 15.76
C ALA A 58 -20.06 -7.66 16.09
N LEU A 59 -20.95 -8.07 15.19
CA LEU A 59 -22.38 -8.10 15.48
C LEU A 59 -22.65 -8.98 16.71
N SER A 60 -23.39 -8.45 17.68
CA SER A 60 -23.70 -9.12 18.94
C SER A 60 -24.92 -8.50 19.59
N ASP A 61 -25.62 -9.28 20.40
CA ASP A 61 -26.72 -8.81 21.26
C ASP A 61 -26.23 -8.41 22.67
N SER A 62 -24.92 -8.53 22.96
CA SER A 62 -24.36 -8.14 24.26
C SER A 62 -24.39 -6.62 24.46
N LEU A 63 -24.67 -6.19 25.69
CA LEU A 63 -24.61 -4.79 26.12
C LEU A 63 -23.40 -4.51 27.02
N SER A 64 -22.53 -5.50 27.20
CA SER A 64 -21.28 -5.31 27.95
C SER A 64 -20.20 -4.77 27.02
N TYR A 65 -19.81 -3.51 27.22
CA TYR A 65 -18.87 -2.80 26.34
C TYR A 65 -17.56 -3.58 26.11
N ASP A 66 -17.03 -4.23 27.15
CA ASP A 66 -15.74 -4.95 27.09
C ASP A 66 -15.84 -6.33 26.40
N GLN A 67 -17.04 -6.89 26.31
CA GLN A 67 -17.30 -8.14 25.57
C GLN A 67 -17.47 -7.89 24.07
N LEU A 68 -17.89 -6.68 23.68
CA LEU A 68 -18.07 -6.28 22.29
C LEU A 68 -16.72 -6.02 21.62
N LYS A 69 -16.09 -7.05 21.08
CA LYS A 69 -14.77 -6.98 20.44
C LYS A 69 -14.87 -7.09 18.93
N MET A 70 -13.81 -6.69 18.24
CA MET A 70 -13.66 -7.01 16.82
C MET A 70 -13.55 -8.53 16.61
N PRO A 71 -14.03 -9.06 15.47
CA PRO A 71 -13.80 -10.45 15.10
C PRO A 71 -12.31 -10.83 15.11
N SER A 72 -12.00 -12.11 15.36
CA SER A 72 -10.61 -12.57 15.42
C SER A 72 -9.87 -12.33 14.10
N GLY A 73 -8.74 -11.61 14.15
CA GLY A 73 -7.94 -11.27 12.97
C GLY A 73 -8.35 -9.98 12.26
N TRP A 74 -9.44 -9.34 12.72
CA TRP A 74 -9.87 -8.01 12.29
C TRP A 74 -9.47 -6.96 13.33
N THR A 75 -9.17 -5.77 12.85
CA THR A 75 -8.77 -4.64 13.69
C THR A 75 -9.49 -3.37 13.25
N THR A 76 -9.58 -2.40 14.15
CA THR A 76 -10.12 -1.07 13.87
C THR A 76 -9.19 -0.02 14.45
N THR A 77 -9.07 1.11 13.77
CA THR A 77 -8.36 2.31 14.25
C THR A 77 -9.15 3.57 13.89
N ASP A 78 -8.83 4.67 14.54
CA ASP A 78 -9.31 6.02 14.22
C ASP A 78 -8.38 6.77 13.26
N THR A 79 -7.24 6.18 12.88
CA THR A 79 -6.26 6.78 11.97
C THR A 79 -6.29 6.18 10.58
N ARG A 80 -6.34 7.04 9.56
CA ARG A 80 -6.26 6.64 8.16
C ARG A 80 -4.84 6.16 7.84
N GLY A 81 -4.74 4.97 7.27
CA GLY A 81 -3.50 4.40 6.75
C GLY A 81 -3.05 5.07 5.45
N ARG A 82 -1.82 4.79 5.05
CA ARG A 82 -1.18 5.37 3.86
C ARG A 82 -1.53 4.68 2.52
N TYR A 83 -2.29 3.59 2.56
CA TYR A 83 -2.64 2.82 1.37
C TYR A 83 -3.95 3.32 0.75
N VAL A 84 -4.09 3.07 -0.55
CA VAL A 84 -5.28 3.42 -1.32
C VAL A 84 -6.47 2.58 -0.85
N PHE A 85 -7.66 3.21 -0.79
CA PHE A 85 -8.92 2.52 -0.51
C PHE A 85 -9.49 1.85 -1.76
N GLY A 86 -10.33 0.84 -1.54
CA GLY A 86 -10.99 0.12 -2.62
C GLY A 86 -10.05 -0.90 -3.26
N LEU A 87 -10.61 -1.70 -4.17
CA LEU A 87 -9.85 -2.76 -4.82
C LEU A 87 -9.13 -2.24 -6.06
N LEU A 88 -8.07 -2.95 -6.44
CA LEU A 88 -7.39 -2.72 -7.71
C LEU A 88 -8.40 -2.82 -8.87
N ASN A 89 -8.54 -1.75 -9.64
CA ASN A 89 -9.38 -1.74 -10.83
C ASN A 89 -8.53 -2.12 -12.07
N GLY A 90 -8.93 -3.16 -12.79
CA GLY A 90 -8.15 -3.80 -13.86
C GLY A 90 -8.03 -3.01 -15.16
N ALA A 91 -8.41 -1.73 -15.19
CA ALA A 91 -8.27 -0.89 -16.37
C ALA A 91 -6.79 -0.46 -16.51
N TYR A 92 -6.13 -0.95 -17.56
CA TYR A 92 -4.78 -0.56 -17.94
C TYR A 92 -4.82 0.85 -18.54
N ASN A 93 -4.90 1.88 -17.70
CA ASN A 93 -4.95 3.26 -18.17
C ASN A 93 -3.53 3.85 -18.15
N ALA A 94 -2.85 3.89 -19.30
CA ALA A 94 -1.57 4.58 -19.48
C ALA A 94 -1.71 6.12 -19.48
N SER A 95 -2.63 6.66 -18.69
CA SER A 95 -2.91 8.09 -18.53
C SER A 95 -2.72 8.46 -17.06
N PHE A 96 -1.68 9.24 -16.81
CA PHE A 96 -1.46 9.90 -15.54
C PHE A 96 -2.53 10.99 -15.37
N ASP A 97 -3.64 10.65 -14.74
CA ASP A 97 -4.38 11.65 -13.98
C ASP A 97 -3.82 11.62 -12.56
N GLU A 98 -3.20 12.72 -12.16
CA GLU A 98 -2.99 13.02 -10.75
C GLU A 98 -4.36 13.06 -10.05
N PRO A 99 -4.55 12.34 -8.94
CA PRO A 99 -5.63 12.65 -8.04
C PRO A 99 -5.02 12.99 -6.68
N VAL A 100 -4.68 14.26 -6.49
CA VAL A 100 -4.91 14.88 -5.17
C VAL A 100 -5.48 16.27 -5.42
N THR A 101 -6.79 16.32 -5.68
CA THR A 101 -7.55 17.40 -5.05
C THR A 101 -7.28 17.30 -3.56
N ASP A 102 -6.56 18.29 -3.03
CA ASP A 102 -6.53 18.58 -1.61
C ASP A 102 -7.98 18.57 -1.11
N HIS A 103 -8.32 17.56 -0.33
CA HIS A 103 -9.30 17.74 0.73
C HIS A 103 -8.57 18.27 1.95
N ALA A 104 -7.91 19.42 1.76
CA ALA A 104 -7.75 20.42 2.80
C ALA A 104 -9.13 21.04 3.04
N GLY A 105 -10.01 20.27 3.66
CA GLY A 105 -11.14 20.80 4.41
C GLY A 105 -10.65 21.22 5.79
N ASP A 106 -9.66 22.11 5.82
CA ASP A 106 -9.39 22.92 6.99
C ASP A 106 -10.58 23.86 7.15
N CYS A 107 -11.50 23.49 8.03
CA CYS A 107 -12.54 24.40 8.53
C CYS A 107 -12.25 24.72 10.00
N CYS A 108 -11.02 25.14 10.31
CA CYS A 108 -10.83 26.09 11.39
C CYS A 108 -11.28 27.48 10.91
N THR A 109 -12.59 27.69 10.74
CA THR A 109 -13.11 29.05 10.64
C THR A 109 -13.35 29.57 12.05
N ASN A 110 -12.46 30.47 12.48
CA ASN A 110 -12.77 31.46 13.50
C ASN A 110 -13.97 32.29 12.99
N GLU A 111 -15.18 31.82 13.25
CA GLU A 111 -16.37 32.64 13.11
C GLU A 111 -16.46 33.52 14.34
N ASN A 112 -16.09 34.78 14.14
CA ASN A 112 -16.43 35.86 15.04
C ASN A 112 -17.92 35.75 15.40
N HIS A 113 -18.19 35.53 16.68
CA HIS A 113 -19.47 35.75 17.31
C HIS A 113 -19.96 37.17 16.98
N GLN A 114 -20.83 37.29 15.98
CA GLN A 114 -21.80 38.36 15.93
C GLN A 114 -23.19 37.76 16.13
N GLN A 115 -23.74 38.15 17.26
CA GLN A 115 -25.10 37.92 17.70
C GLN A 115 -26.08 38.25 16.57
N ASN A 116 -26.85 37.25 16.16
CA ASN A 116 -28.21 37.48 15.68
C ASN A 116 -29.08 36.29 16.09
N GLU A 117 -29.87 36.54 17.12
CA GLU A 117 -30.99 35.71 17.52
C GLU A 117 -32.04 35.66 16.39
N GLN A 118 -32.85 34.60 16.40
CA GLN A 118 -34.08 34.39 15.61
C GLN A 118 -33.93 33.73 14.22
N SER A 119 -33.68 32.41 14.24
CA SER A 119 -34.52 31.50 13.44
C SER A 119 -34.51 30.08 13.99
N ALA A 120 -35.67 29.63 14.44
CA ALA A 120 -35.95 28.29 14.95
C ALA A 120 -35.98 27.27 13.80
N ASN A 121 -34.82 26.70 13.43
CA ASN A 121 -34.71 25.37 12.82
C ASN A 121 -33.22 24.95 12.71
N VAL A 122 -32.59 24.66 13.85
CA VAL A 122 -31.25 24.05 13.84
C VAL A 122 -31.41 22.63 13.30
N LYS A 123 -31.02 22.41 12.03
CA LYS A 123 -31.03 21.09 11.40
C LYS A 123 -30.35 20.08 12.32
N SER A 124 -31.08 19.01 12.65
CA SER A 124 -30.68 17.86 13.46
C SER A 124 -29.59 17.01 12.78
N VAL A 125 -28.46 17.60 12.40
CA VAL A 125 -27.39 16.91 11.67
C VAL A 125 -26.58 16.05 12.65
N PRO A 126 -26.48 14.73 12.45
CA PRO A 126 -25.65 13.86 13.28
C PRO A 126 -24.17 14.25 13.24
N GLU A 127 -23.44 14.00 14.32
CA GLU A 127 -21.97 14.01 14.30
C GLU A 127 -21.47 12.75 13.58
N ILE A 128 -20.46 12.93 12.72
CA ILE A 128 -19.88 11.85 11.91
C ILE A 128 -18.50 11.48 12.46
N ILE A 129 -18.29 10.20 12.73
CA ILE A 129 -17.06 9.62 13.23
C ILE A 129 -16.55 8.58 12.24
N TYR A 130 -15.30 8.72 11.81
CA TYR A 130 -14.66 7.75 10.91
C TYR A 130 -13.87 6.70 11.71
N ARG A 131 -13.95 5.46 11.25
CA ARG A 131 -13.14 4.33 11.71
C ARG A 131 -12.61 3.57 10.50
N TYR A 132 -11.44 3.00 10.65
CA TYR A 132 -10.76 2.27 9.59
C TYR A 132 -10.57 0.83 10.02
N VAL A 133 -11.21 -0.08 9.30
CA VAL A 133 -11.22 -1.51 9.57
C VAL A 133 -10.19 -2.19 8.68
N SER A 134 -9.37 -3.07 9.23
CA SER A 134 -8.45 -3.92 8.46
C SER A 134 -8.52 -5.36 8.95
N SER A 135 -7.99 -6.28 8.15
CA SER A 135 -7.97 -7.71 8.48
C SER A 135 -6.72 -8.37 7.93
N GLY A 136 -6.16 -9.30 8.71
CA GLY A 136 -5.12 -10.24 8.26
C GLY A 136 -5.68 -11.58 7.77
N LYS A 137 -7.01 -11.75 7.80
CA LYS A 137 -7.70 -12.98 7.38
C LYS A 137 -8.79 -12.70 6.37
N THR A 138 -8.95 -13.59 5.41
CA THR A 138 -10.06 -13.53 4.46
C THR A 138 -11.36 -13.96 5.12
N GLY A 139 -12.48 -13.40 4.69
CA GLY A 139 -13.81 -13.77 5.16
C GLY A 139 -14.79 -12.60 5.12
N ILE A 140 -16.05 -12.90 5.41
CA ILE A 140 -17.12 -11.92 5.52
C ILE A 140 -17.47 -11.79 6.99
N GLU A 141 -17.51 -10.56 7.50
CA GLU A 141 -17.93 -10.27 8.87
C GLU A 141 -19.09 -9.28 8.87
N GLN A 142 -20.02 -9.48 9.79
CA GLN A 142 -21.04 -8.50 10.12
C GLN A 142 -20.59 -7.67 11.31
N LEU A 143 -20.60 -6.36 11.14
CA LEU A 143 -20.09 -5.41 12.12
C LEU A 143 -21.17 -4.40 12.52
N MET A 144 -21.07 -3.93 13.75
CA MET A 144 -21.87 -2.87 14.33
C MET A 144 -20.95 -1.83 15.00
N ALA A 145 -21.45 -0.64 15.29
CA ALA A 145 -20.74 0.29 16.16
C ALA A 145 -21.23 0.16 17.60
N LYS A 146 -20.34 0.44 18.54
CA LYS A 146 -20.61 0.54 19.97
C LYS A 146 -20.12 1.87 20.51
N MET A 147 -20.75 2.36 21.58
CA MET A 147 -20.30 3.52 22.33
C MET A 147 -20.70 3.43 23.80
N THR A 148 -19.98 4.15 24.66
CA THR A 148 -20.45 4.46 26.00
C THR A 148 -21.21 5.78 25.94
N PHE A 149 -22.42 5.79 26.48
CA PHE A 149 -23.27 6.97 26.60
C PHE A 149 -23.48 7.30 28.08
N GLU A 150 -23.38 8.59 28.41
CA GLU A 150 -23.59 9.08 29.77
C GLU A 150 -24.83 9.98 29.82
N ASP A 151 -25.85 9.49 30.53
CA ASP A 151 -27.08 10.23 30.80
C ASP A 151 -27.28 10.44 32.31
N THR A 152 -28.50 10.81 32.72
CA THR A 152 -28.86 11.07 34.11
C THR A 152 -28.86 9.84 35.00
N THR A 153 -28.96 8.64 34.42
CA THR A 153 -28.98 7.36 35.13
C THR A 153 -27.59 6.72 35.26
N GLY A 154 -26.61 7.27 34.54
CA GLY A 154 -25.21 6.85 34.60
C GLY A 154 -24.65 6.54 33.22
N LYS A 155 -23.59 5.73 33.20
CA LYS A 155 -22.94 5.26 31.97
C LYS A 155 -23.55 3.94 31.51
N ARG A 156 -23.90 3.85 30.24
CA ARG A 156 -24.41 2.63 29.60
C ARG A 156 -23.83 2.43 28.22
N THR A 157 -23.83 1.19 27.75
CA THR A 157 -23.41 0.84 26.39
C THR A 157 -24.58 1.02 25.44
N LEU A 158 -24.34 1.69 24.32
CA LEU A 158 -25.23 1.67 23.17
C LEU A 158 -24.53 0.96 22.02
N THR A 159 -25.30 0.26 21.19
CA THR A 159 -24.82 -0.31 19.93
C THR A 159 -25.74 0.12 18.79
N THR A 160 -25.26 0.04 17.55
CA THR A 160 -26.10 0.30 16.39
C THR A 160 -27.07 -0.86 16.08
N ASN A 161 -26.96 -1.98 16.80
CA ASN A 161 -27.85 -3.14 16.72
C ASN A 161 -28.34 -3.47 18.14
N MET A 162 -29.35 -2.74 18.61
CA MET A 162 -29.97 -2.95 19.92
C MET A 162 -31.45 -2.56 19.91
N SER A 163 -32.18 -3.15 20.84
CA SER A 163 -33.57 -2.79 21.12
C SER A 163 -33.82 -2.92 22.62
N VAL A 164 -33.54 -1.84 23.37
CA VAL A 164 -33.62 -1.83 24.84
C VAL A 164 -34.28 -0.55 25.32
N GLY A 165 -35.46 -0.66 25.94
CA GLY A 165 -36.22 0.51 26.38
C GLY A 165 -36.58 1.41 25.19
N ASP A 166 -36.25 2.70 25.30
CA ASP A 166 -36.48 3.68 24.24
C ASP A 166 -35.35 3.73 23.19
N ASP A 167 -34.24 3.00 23.41
CA ASP A 167 -33.10 2.96 22.50
C ASP A 167 -33.24 1.78 21.53
N VAL A 168 -33.73 2.07 20.34
CA VAL A 168 -33.92 1.10 19.24
C VAL A 168 -33.09 1.55 18.04
N PHE A 169 -32.05 0.78 17.73
CA PHE A 169 -31.16 1.00 16.60
C PHE A 169 -30.99 -0.32 15.82
N ASP A 170 -31.20 -0.27 14.50
CA ASP A 170 -30.99 -1.41 13.59
C ASP A 170 -30.13 -0.96 12.40
N SER A 171 -28.83 -0.90 12.63
CA SER A 171 -27.83 -0.53 11.65
C SER A 171 -26.59 -1.40 11.84
N LYS A 172 -26.24 -2.13 10.78
CA LYS A 172 -25.09 -3.02 10.70
C LYS A 172 -24.53 -3.01 9.28
N ILE A 173 -23.24 -3.29 9.16
CA ILE A 173 -22.56 -3.41 7.88
C ILE A 173 -22.03 -4.83 7.70
N SER A 174 -21.88 -5.24 6.44
CA SER A 174 -21.14 -6.45 6.08
C SER A 174 -19.90 -6.03 5.30
N LEU A 175 -18.73 -6.43 5.77
CA LEU A 175 -17.45 -6.23 5.11
C LEU A 175 -16.83 -7.57 4.74
N GLU A 176 -16.22 -7.63 3.56
CA GLU A 176 -15.55 -8.81 3.04
C GLU A 176 -14.05 -8.52 2.86
N ALA A 177 -13.23 -9.22 3.62
CA ALA A 177 -11.78 -9.23 3.44
C ALA A 177 -11.43 -10.33 2.42
N ILE A 178 -10.86 -9.94 1.28
CA ILE A 178 -10.53 -10.86 0.19
C ILE A 178 -9.03 -11.15 0.10
N VAL A 179 -8.66 -12.20 -0.63
CA VAL A 179 -7.26 -12.56 -0.86
C VAL A 179 -6.49 -11.36 -1.45
N PRO A 180 -5.33 -10.98 -0.87
CA PRO A 180 -4.50 -9.92 -1.43
C PRO A 180 -4.18 -10.15 -2.90
N TYR A 181 -4.23 -9.09 -3.69
CA TYR A 181 -3.82 -9.17 -5.09
C TYR A 181 -2.35 -9.58 -5.19
N ALA A 182 -2.02 -10.39 -6.19
CA ALA A 182 -0.67 -10.85 -6.38
C ALA A 182 -0.28 -10.83 -7.86
N ILE A 183 0.82 -10.14 -8.16
CA ILE A 183 1.36 -9.99 -9.50
C ILE A 183 2.13 -11.24 -9.88
N ASN A 184 1.74 -11.88 -10.96
CA ASN A 184 2.50 -12.96 -11.58
C ASN A 184 3.58 -12.40 -12.50
N ALA A 185 4.69 -13.13 -12.67
CA ALA A 185 5.81 -12.67 -13.50
C ALA A 185 5.41 -12.42 -14.97
N ASN A 186 4.47 -13.21 -15.51
CA ASN A 186 3.95 -13.04 -16.87
C ASN A 186 3.05 -11.80 -17.05
N GLN A 187 2.65 -11.13 -15.96
CA GLN A 187 1.90 -9.87 -16.01
C GLN A 187 2.82 -8.65 -16.01
N LEU A 188 4.13 -8.86 -15.82
CA LEU A 188 5.12 -7.80 -15.92
C LEU A 188 5.43 -7.55 -17.40
N HIS A 189 5.36 -6.30 -17.83
CA HIS A 189 5.77 -5.95 -19.18
C HIS A 189 7.29 -5.75 -19.21
N GLU A 190 7.99 -6.67 -19.88
CA GLU A 190 9.43 -6.63 -20.06
C GLU A 190 9.82 -5.71 -21.22
N SER A 191 10.84 -4.88 -20.98
CA SER A 191 11.52 -4.10 -22.01
C SER A 191 13.03 -4.19 -21.81
N ILE A 192 13.78 -4.22 -22.91
CA ILE A 192 15.24 -4.30 -22.89
C ILE A 192 15.80 -3.07 -23.62
N ASN A 193 16.60 -2.28 -22.91
CA ASN A 193 17.26 -1.09 -23.44
C ASN A 193 18.78 -1.27 -23.42
N LYS A 194 19.44 -1.01 -24.55
CA LYS A 194 20.91 -1.02 -24.60
C LYS A 194 21.46 0.30 -24.06
N LEU A 195 22.16 0.25 -22.93
CA LEU A 195 22.80 1.42 -22.30
C LEU A 195 24.18 1.73 -22.90
N SER A 196 24.90 0.70 -23.33
CA SER A 196 26.25 0.84 -23.89
C SER A 196 26.55 -0.26 -24.88
N ASP A 197 27.28 0.09 -25.93
CA ASP A 197 27.80 -0.81 -26.96
C ASP A 197 29.15 -0.26 -27.40
N LYS A 198 30.25 -0.90 -27.00
CA LYS A 198 31.61 -0.43 -27.25
C LYS A 198 32.48 -1.55 -27.76
N GLU A 199 33.12 -1.34 -28.89
CA GLU A 199 34.13 -2.22 -29.44
C GLU A 199 35.51 -1.53 -29.30
N GLU A 200 36.51 -2.27 -28.82
CA GLU A 200 37.90 -1.81 -28.77
C GLU A 200 38.79 -2.69 -29.63
N ASN A 201 39.79 -2.06 -30.28
CA ASN A 201 40.78 -2.80 -31.03
C ASN A 201 41.56 -3.75 -30.08
N PRO A 202 41.69 -5.05 -30.40
CA PRO A 202 42.34 -6.07 -29.56
C PRO A 202 43.78 -5.76 -29.13
N THR A 203 44.42 -4.78 -29.76
CA THR A 203 45.80 -4.40 -29.52
C THR A 203 46.00 -3.45 -28.34
N LYS A 204 44.92 -2.92 -27.75
CA LYS A 204 44.98 -1.92 -26.66
C LYS A 204 44.44 -2.40 -25.30
N SER A 205 43.52 -3.36 -25.30
CA SER A 205 42.94 -3.90 -24.06
C SER A 205 42.61 -5.39 -24.25
N ASP A 206 42.56 -6.13 -23.14
CA ASP A 206 42.06 -7.51 -23.09
C ASP A 206 40.54 -7.58 -23.36
N THR A 207 39.93 -6.57 -24.00
CA THR A 207 38.49 -6.45 -24.23
C THR A 207 38.26 -6.23 -25.71
N HIS A 208 37.49 -7.10 -26.34
CA HIS A 208 37.11 -6.91 -27.74
C HIS A 208 35.83 -6.11 -27.84
N HIS A 209 34.82 -6.46 -27.03
CA HIS A 209 33.49 -5.86 -27.11
C HIS A 209 32.83 -5.85 -25.74
N GLN A 210 32.20 -4.72 -25.38
CA GLN A 210 31.46 -4.53 -24.15
C GLN A 210 30.05 -4.01 -24.46
N THR A 211 29.03 -4.71 -23.95
CA THR A 211 27.63 -4.27 -24.01
C THR A 211 27.03 -4.20 -22.62
N ILE A 212 26.12 -3.25 -22.43
CA ILE A 212 25.31 -3.15 -21.20
C ILE A 212 23.85 -3.07 -21.62
N ASN A 213 23.06 -4.06 -21.22
CA ASN A 213 21.62 -4.12 -21.47
C ASN A 213 20.88 -3.94 -20.15
N LEU A 214 19.90 -3.04 -20.12
CA LEU A 214 18.99 -2.80 -19.00
C LEU A 214 17.65 -3.50 -19.28
N TYR A 215 17.32 -4.45 -18.43
CA TYR A 215 16.00 -5.10 -18.35
C TYR A 215 15.13 -4.29 -17.40
N THR A 216 13.94 -3.92 -17.84
CA THR A 216 12.90 -3.33 -17.00
C THR A 216 11.65 -4.19 -17.05
N TRP A 217 11.01 -4.33 -15.89
CA TRP A 217 9.74 -5.05 -15.72
C TRP A 217 8.73 -4.08 -15.13
N THR A 218 7.80 -3.63 -15.97
CA THR A 218 6.75 -2.67 -15.57
C THR A 218 5.61 -3.39 -14.87
N LEU A 219 5.21 -2.87 -13.71
CA LEU A 219 4.08 -3.39 -12.94
C LEU A 219 2.76 -3.15 -13.69
N PRO A 220 1.80 -4.10 -13.63
CA PRO A 220 0.51 -3.96 -14.29
C PRO A 220 -0.41 -2.97 -13.56
N TYR A 221 -1.48 -2.54 -14.24
CA TYR A 221 -2.61 -1.79 -13.64
C TYR A 221 -2.22 -0.51 -12.89
N ASN A 222 -1.15 0.15 -13.33
CA ASN A 222 -0.57 1.33 -12.66
C ASN A 222 -0.22 1.10 -11.19
N LEU A 223 0.05 -0.15 -10.80
CA LEU A 223 0.59 -0.45 -9.49
C LEU A 223 1.93 0.24 -9.33
N ARG A 224 2.14 0.78 -8.12
CA ARG A 224 3.38 1.47 -7.74
C ARG A 224 3.99 0.75 -6.57
N ILE A 225 5.29 0.51 -6.64
CA ILE A 225 6.13 0.15 -5.51
C ILE A 225 5.99 1.29 -4.51
N PHE A 226 5.43 0.99 -3.35
CA PHE A 226 5.29 1.93 -2.25
C PHE A 226 6.46 1.74 -1.27
N GLU A 227 6.76 0.48 -0.91
CA GLU A 227 7.90 0.09 -0.07
C GLU A 227 8.72 -1.05 -0.70
N GLY A 228 10.01 -1.11 -0.36
CA GLY A 228 10.92 -2.18 -0.79
C GLY A 228 11.72 -1.82 -2.04
N ASN A 229 12.64 -2.72 -2.39
CA ASN A 229 13.65 -2.52 -3.44
C ASN A 229 14.49 -1.24 -3.25
N ASP A 230 15.01 -1.03 -2.03
CA ASP A 230 15.67 0.22 -1.64
C ASP A 230 17.21 0.20 -1.85
N ARG A 231 17.75 -0.90 -2.38
CA ARG A 231 19.20 -1.08 -2.55
C ARG A 231 19.56 -1.58 -3.95
N THR A 232 20.58 -0.96 -4.54
CA THR A 232 21.25 -1.46 -5.75
C THR A 232 22.24 -2.56 -5.38
N VAL A 233 22.18 -3.69 -6.09
CA VAL A 233 22.96 -4.90 -5.80
C VAL A 233 23.72 -5.34 -7.03
N ASN A 234 25.04 -5.53 -6.88
CA ASN A 234 25.99 -5.69 -8.00
C ASN A 234 26.44 -7.15 -8.24
N ARG A 235 25.71 -8.15 -7.72
CA ARG A 235 26.21 -9.55 -7.65
C ARG A 235 25.12 -10.59 -7.93
N ILE A 236 24.48 -10.53 -9.10
CA ILE A 236 23.49 -11.57 -9.47
C ILE A 236 24.22 -12.83 -10.00
N TYR A 237 25.21 -12.64 -10.88
CA TYR A 237 26.09 -13.72 -11.33
C TYR A 237 27.35 -13.20 -12.01
N ALA A 238 28.39 -14.06 -12.06
CA ALA A 238 29.59 -13.91 -12.86
C ALA A 238 29.83 -15.20 -13.65
N LEU A 239 30.40 -15.14 -14.86
CA LEU A 239 30.68 -16.31 -15.70
C LEU A 239 32.07 -16.25 -16.31
N GLY A 240 32.66 -17.44 -16.48
CA GLY A 240 33.52 -17.74 -17.62
C GLY A 240 34.12 -19.14 -17.56
N LYS A 241 34.07 -19.84 -18.71
CA LYS A 241 35.22 -20.35 -19.49
C LYS A 241 34.71 -21.24 -20.62
N ASP A 242 34.93 -20.85 -21.88
CA ASP A 242 35.18 -21.79 -22.98
C ASP A 242 36.59 -21.51 -23.51
N SER A 243 37.35 -22.57 -23.75
CA SER A 243 38.68 -22.55 -24.37
C SER A 243 38.65 -22.25 -25.87
N SER A 244 37.46 -22.20 -26.49
CA SER A 244 37.28 -21.84 -27.89
C SER A 244 36.96 -20.35 -28.03
N ASN A 245 37.98 -19.50 -28.22
CA ASN A 245 37.94 -18.11 -28.72
C ASN A 245 36.95 -17.07 -28.15
N GLU A 246 36.04 -17.40 -27.24
CA GLU A 246 34.98 -16.52 -26.74
C GLU A 246 34.95 -16.52 -25.22
N ARG A 247 36.03 -16.03 -24.58
CA ARG A 247 35.95 -15.69 -23.16
C ARG A 247 34.98 -14.52 -23.00
N PHE A 248 33.82 -14.78 -22.39
CA PHE A 248 32.87 -13.74 -22.04
C PHE A 248 32.72 -13.61 -20.53
N LEU A 249 32.83 -12.37 -20.03
CA LEU A 249 32.44 -12.01 -18.67
C LEU A 249 31.00 -11.51 -18.72
N THR A 250 30.17 -11.95 -17.79
CA THR A 250 28.84 -11.38 -17.63
C THR A 250 28.56 -11.04 -16.17
N ARG A 251 28.06 -9.83 -15.90
CA ARG A 251 27.68 -9.38 -14.56
C ARG A 251 26.26 -8.86 -14.56
N GLY A 252 25.43 -9.40 -13.68
CA GLY A 252 24.11 -8.85 -13.36
C GLY A 252 24.13 -7.83 -12.21
N ARG A 253 23.37 -6.75 -12.33
CA ARG A 253 23.12 -5.77 -11.26
C ARG A 253 21.62 -5.44 -11.17
N VAL A 254 21.05 -5.47 -9.97
CA VAL A 254 19.66 -5.02 -9.71
C VAL A 254 19.68 -3.58 -9.21
N PHE A 255 18.78 -2.75 -9.72
CA PHE A 255 18.66 -1.35 -9.33
C PHE A 255 17.54 -1.12 -8.32
N LYS A 256 17.82 -0.24 -7.36
CA LYS A 256 16.78 0.32 -6.49
C LYS A 256 15.85 1.25 -7.29
N ARG A 257 14.68 1.52 -6.72
CA ARG A 257 13.82 2.65 -7.14
C ARG A 257 14.56 3.99 -6.98
N GLY A 258 14.31 4.91 -7.90
CA GLY A 258 14.99 6.21 -7.99
C GLY A 258 16.27 6.12 -8.83
N THR A 259 17.19 7.07 -8.63
CA THR A 259 18.41 7.16 -9.42
C THR A 259 19.56 6.41 -8.76
N SER A 260 20.26 5.60 -9.54
CA SER A 260 21.54 4.97 -9.21
C SER A 260 22.60 5.43 -10.19
N SER A 261 23.64 6.11 -9.68
CA SER A 261 24.86 6.38 -10.44
C SER A 261 25.82 5.23 -10.25
N VAL A 262 26.28 4.65 -11.35
CA VAL A 262 27.09 3.43 -11.34
C VAL A 262 28.17 3.49 -12.40
N ASN A 263 29.16 2.62 -12.27
CA ASN A 263 30.17 2.40 -13.29
C ASN A 263 30.15 0.92 -13.74
N ALA A 264 30.47 0.69 -15.02
CA ALA A 264 30.63 -0.66 -15.55
C ALA A 264 31.64 -1.48 -14.74
N ARG A 265 32.72 -0.87 -14.23
CA ARG A 265 33.76 -1.49 -13.42
C ARG A 265 33.40 -1.76 -11.96
N ASP A 266 32.25 -1.30 -11.45
CA ASP A 266 31.97 -1.48 -10.02
C ASP A 266 31.99 -2.97 -9.64
N ASN A 267 32.78 -3.29 -8.60
CA ASN A 267 32.97 -4.65 -8.08
C ASN A 267 33.53 -5.66 -9.11
N VAL A 268 34.16 -5.19 -10.18
CA VAL A 268 34.95 -6.03 -11.10
C VAL A 268 36.43 -5.71 -10.89
N ASN A 269 37.19 -6.72 -10.49
CA ASN A 269 38.64 -6.63 -10.37
C ASN A 269 39.27 -7.13 -11.68
N GLY A 270 40.07 -6.30 -12.36
CA GLY A 270 40.77 -6.68 -13.59
C GLY A 270 40.72 -5.61 -14.68
N GLY A 271 41.43 -5.84 -15.78
CA GLY A 271 41.56 -4.90 -16.90
C GLY A 271 40.51 -5.03 -18.01
N CYS A 272 39.70 -6.08 -18.02
CA CYS A 272 38.81 -6.40 -19.15
C CYS A 272 37.50 -5.62 -19.23
N VAL A 273 37.21 -4.71 -18.30
CA VAL A 273 35.98 -3.93 -18.35
C VAL A 273 36.35 -2.54 -18.78
N ILE A 274 35.76 -2.05 -19.87
CA ILE A 274 35.92 -0.68 -20.32
C ILE A 274 35.19 0.23 -19.35
N ASP A 275 35.90 1.26 -18.87
CA ASP A 275 35.33 2.25 -17.97
C ASP A 275 34.14 2.97 -18.63
N HIS A 276 33.02 3.00 -17.92
CA HIS A 276 31.82 3.67 -18.38
C HIS A 276 30.94 4.00 -17.19
N SER A 277 30.88 5.28 -16.85
CA SER A 277 29.97 5.83 -15.85
C SER A 277 28.63 6.18 -16.49
N TYR A 278 27.54 5.77 -15.85
CA TYR A 278 26.18 6.04 -16.30
C TYR A 278 25.22 6.06 -15.11
N SER A 279 24.03 6.62 -15.34
CA SER A 279 22.97 6.68 -14.34
C SER A 279 21.74 5.93 -14.84
N VAL A 280 21.11 5.19 -13.95
CA VAL A 280 19.85 4.50 -14.20
C VAL A 280 18.81 5.03 -13.24
N THR A 281 17.72 5.58 -13.77
CA THR A 281 16.58 6.09 -12.99
C THR A 281 15.39 5.16 -13.17
N ILE A 282 14.98 4.53 -12.07
CA ILE A 282 13.87 3.56 -12.07
C ILE A 282 12.64 4.19 -11.40
N PRO A 283 11.52 4.34 -12.11
CA PRO A 283 10.28 4.83 -11.52
C PRO A 283 9.71 3.83 -10.51
N ASP A 284 8.77 4.27 -9.69
CA ASP A 284 8.07 3.39 -8.75
C ASP A 284 7.16 2.36 -9.43
N THR A 285 6.94 2.44 -10.73
CA THR A 285 6.16 1.47 -11.51
C THR A 285 7.00 0.34 -12.10
N GLN A 286 8.32 0.29 -11.84
CA GLN A 286 9.22 -0.67 -12.48
C GLN A 286 10.19 -1.34 -11.52
N LEU A 287 10.51 -2.59 -11.85
CA LEU A 287 11.73 -3.26 -11.38
C LEU A 287 12.75 -3.23 -12.50
N ALA A 288 14.04 -3.19 -12.16
CA ALA A 288 15.07 -3.17 -13.19
C ALA A 288 16.35 -3.87 -12.76
N ALA A 289 17.01 -4.46 -13.75
CA ALA A 289 18.32 -5.03 -13.61
C ALA A 289 19.07 -4.90 -14.93
N GLU A 290 20.39 -4.84 -14.88
CA GLU A 290 21.21 -4.84 -16.08
C GLU A 290 22.06 -6.10 -16.18
N VAL A 291 22.53 -6.33 -17.40
CA VAL A 291 23.54 -7.30 -17.76
C VAL A 291 24.67 -6.56 -18.46
N LEU A 292 25.86 -6.56 -17.84
CA LEU A 292 27.11 -6.19 -18.49
C LEU A 292 27.69 -7.45 -19.14
N GLN A 293 27.94 -7.41 -20.45
CA GLN A 293 28.62 -8.48 -21.18
C GLN A 293 29.92 -7.94 -21.78
N VAL A 294 30.99 -8.72 -21.66
CA VAL A 294 32.30 -8.37 -22.22
C VAL A 294 32.83 -9.60 -22.94
N THR A 295 33.22 -9.49 -24.20
CA THR A 295 33.90 -10.55 -24.96
C THR A 295 35.39 -10.25 -25.11
N GLY A 296 36.19 -11.31 -25.25
CA GLY A 296 37.65 -11.22 -25.38
C GLY A 296 38.41 -11.14 -24.05
N CYS A 297 37.71 -11.21 -22.92
CA CYS A 297 38.31 -10.97 -21.61
C CYS A 297 39.40 -11.99 -21.23
N SER A 298 40.58 -11.50 -20.88
CA SER A 298 41.72 -12.29 -20.42
C SER A 298 41.50 -12.98 -19.06
N TRP A 299 40.58 -12.50 -18.22
CA TRP A 299 40.29 -13.04 -16.88
C TRP A 299 38.80 -13.36 -16.67
N THR A 300 38.47 -14.52 -16.12
CA THR A 300 37.09 -14.84 -15.74
C THR A 300 37.05 -15.47 -14.36
N SER A 301 35.93 -15.30 -13.65
CA SER A 301 35.66 -16.01 -12.40
C SER A 301 34.87 -17.30 -12.66
N SER A 302 34.77 -18.16 -11.65
CA SER A 302 33.82 -19.28 -11.66
C SER A 302 32.38 -18.79 -11.78
N HIS A 303 31.51 -19.62 -12.36
CA HIS A 303 30.09 -19.34 -12.38
C HIS A 303 29.52 -19.24 -10.96
N HIS A 304 28.78 -18.18 -10.70
CA HIS A 304 27.98 -18.02 -9.48
C HIS A 304 26.64 -17.46 -9.91
N ASP A 305 25.52 -18.15 -9.66
CA ASP A 305 24.17 -17.63 -9.93
C ASP A 305 23.27 -17.96 -8.75
N GLN A 306 23.14 -17.00 -7.83
CA GLN A 306 22.21 -17.11 -6.70
C GLN A 306 20.86 -16.46 -7.00
N GLY A 307 20.76 -15.72 -8.12
CA GLY A 307 19.69 -14.77 -8.34
C GLY A 307 19.63 -13.68 -7.27
N TYR A 308 18.64 -12.80 -7.39
CA TYR A 308 18.35 -11.77 -6.40
C TYR A 308 16.86 -11.73 -6.12
N GLU A 309 16.52 -11.85 -4.84
CA GLU A 309 15.14 -11.75 -4.38
C GLU A 309 14.78 -10.28 -4.13
N VAL A 310 13.70 -9.84 -4.77
CA VAL A 310 13.12 -8.51 -4.60
C VAL A 310 11.78 -8.67 -3.89
N SER A 311 11.60 -7.99 -2.76
CA SER A 311 10.31 -7.85 -2.10
C SER A 311 9.85 -6.41 -2.20
N ILE A 312 8.62 -6.22 -2.67
CA ILE A 312 7.96 -4.91 -2.76
C ILE A 312 6.57 -4.98 -2.10
N ILE A 313 6.06 -3.82 -1.67
CA ILE A 313 4.68 -3.63 -1.27
C ILE A 313 4.08 -2.55 -2.17
N ASP A 314 2.91 -2.82 -2.73
CA ASP A 314 2.22 -1.88 -3.61
C ASP A 314 1.41 -0.81 -2.86
N ASN A 315 0.83 0.13 -3.61
CA ASN A 315 0.00 1.20 -3.09
C ASN A 315 -1.33 0.74 -2.43
N TYR A 316 -1.71 -0.54 -2.56
CA TYR A 316 -2.83 -1.17 -1.85
C TYR A 316 -2.36 -2.03 -0.66
N GLY A 317 -1.06 -2.01 -0.34
CA GLY A 317 -0.46 -2.75 0.76
C GLY A 317 -0.26 -4.24 0.47
N CYS A 318 -0.42 -4.69 -0.77
CA CYS A 318 -0.16 -6.09 -1.13
C CYS A 318 1.33 -6.31 -1.34
N GLN A 319 1.86 -7.37 -0.75
CA GLN A 319 3.27 -7.73 -0.85
C GLN A 319 3.49 -8.65 -2.05
N HIS A 320 4.51 -8.33 -2.84
CA HIS A 320 4.96 -9.13 -3.98
C HIS A 320 6.42 -9.50 -3.81
N LYS A 321 6.76 -10.73 -4.15
CA LYS A 321 8.14 -11.23 -4.12
C LYS A 321 8.51 -11.82 -5.47
N PHE A 322 9.68 -11.44 -5.94
CA PHE A 322 10.22 -11.91 -7.20
C PHE A 322 11.67 -12.35 -7.02
N LYS A 323 12.12 -13.25 -7.89
CA LYS A 323 13.52 -13.60 -8.05
C LYS A 323 13.97 -13.25 -9.46
N ILE A 324 14.99 -12.40 -9.55
CA ILE A 324 15.69 -12.09 -10.80
C ILE A 324 16.90 -13.03 -10.88
N SER A 325 16.96 -13.85 -11.92
CA SER A 325 18.01 -14.87 -12.10
C SER A 325 18.59 -14.83 -13.50
N SER A 326 19.77 -15.40 -13.66
CA SER A 326 20.41 -15.53 -14.95
C SER A 326 19.68 -16.54 -15.85
N PHE A 327 19.74 -16.32 -17.16
CA PHE A 327 19.30 -17.28 -18.18
C PHE A 327 20.31 -17.30 -19.34
N ASN A 328 20.31 -18.38 -20.12
CA ASN A 328 21.18 -18.55 -21.30
C ASN A 328 22.66 -18.27 -20.97
N THR A 329 23.22 -18.99 -19.98
CA THR A 329 24.57 -18.73 -19.46
C THR A 329 24.77 -17.25 -19.16
N GLY A 330 23.83 -16.66 -18.42
CA GLY A 330 23.91 -15.28 -18.00
C GLY A 330 23.75 -14.22 -19.09
N ARG A 331 23.53 -14.57 -20.35
CA ARG A 331 23.32 -13.57 -21.41
C ARG A 331 22.01 -12.81 -21.26
N GLU A 332 21.05 -13.41 -20.58
CA GLU A 332 19.72 -12.87 -20.34
C GLU A 332 19.35 -12.89 -18.86
N LEU A 333 18.38 -12.06 -18.48
CA LEU A 333 17.75 -12.10 -17.16
C LEU A 333 16.33 -12.63 -17.29
N ARG A 334 15.89 -13.32 -16.25
CA ARG A 334 14.49 -13.69 -16.07
C ARG A 334 14.01 -13.26 -14.70
N ILE A 335 12.77 -12.81 -14.65
CA ILE A 335 12.07 -12.57 -13.40
C ILE A 335 11.03 -13.67 -13.17
N THR A 336 10.99 -14.20 -11.96
CA THR A 336 10.02 -15.21 -11.53
C THR A 336 9.37 -14.77 -10.24
N ARG A 337 8.13 -15.17 -10.00
CA ARG A 337 7.46 -14.97 -8.72
C ARG A 337 7.89 -16.09 -7.76
N ILE A 338 8.09 -15.76 -6.47
CA ILE A 338 8.48 -16.70 -5.42
C ILE A 338 7.55 -16.69 -4.22
#